data_AF-A0A395M2N9-F1
#
_entry.id   AF-A0A395M2N9-F1
#
_cell.length_a   1.000
_cell.length_b   1.000
_cell.length_c   1.000
_cell.angle_alpha   90.00
_cell.angle_beta   90.00
_cell.angle_gamma   90.00
#
_symmetry.space_group_name_H-M   'P 1'
#
loop_
_entity.id
_entity.type
_entity.pdbx_description
1 polymer ?
#
loop_
_entity_poly.entity_id
_entity_poly.type
_entity_poly.pdbx_seq_one_letter_code
_entity_poly.pdbx_strand_id
1 'polypeptide(L)'
;MHILSYSSSRSYECKTNLQMIPNKYTALERLQLFKPVASFGVLKAALIEEIQLGNRLPVEISTDNIIAFAIEIGFEKCESEDCDLWFNARKEWFMIDEGQRICRMCAVLRGLEPEF
;
A
#
# COMPACT_ATOMS: atom_id res chain seq x y z
N MET A 1 55.33 -29.80 -17.77
CA MET A 1 54.21 -28.87 -17.97
C MET A 1 52.93 -29.67 -18.15
N HIS A 2 52.16 -29.85 -17.09
CA HIS A 2 50.82 -30.46 -17.11
C HIS A 2 50.10 -30.06 -15.83
N ILE A 3 49.30 -29.00 -15.86
CA ILE A 3 48.27 -28.70 -14.83
C ILE A 3 47.17 -27.91 -15.56
N LEU A 4 46.15 -28.63 -16.06
CA LEU A 4 44.79 -28.70 -15.52
C LEU A 4 44.00 -27.39 -15.67
N SER A 5 43.22 -27.36 -16.74
CA SER A 5 42.07 -26.50 -17.00
C SER A 5 41.08 -26.54 -15.84
N TYR A 6 40.84 -25.39 -15.21
CA TYR A 6 39.79 -25.22 -14.20
C TYR A 6 38.64 -24.42 -14.80
N SER A 7 37.77 -25.08 -15.56
CA SER A 7 36.47 -24.54 -15.96
C SER A 7 35.53 -24.59 -14.76
N SER A 8 35.58 -23.57 -13.91
CA SER A 8 34.61 -23.36 -12.82
C SER A 8 33.33 -22.74 -13.39
N SER A 9 32.55 -23.55 -14.09
CA SER A 9 31.17 -23.23 -14.45
C SER A 9 30.27 -23.54 -13.25
N ARG A 10 30.29 -22.68 -12.22
CA ARG A 10 29.24 -22.66 -11.19
C ARG A 10 28.23 -21.58 -11.55
N SER A 11 27.35 -21.92 -12.49
CA SER A 11 26.08 -21.23 -12.66
C SER A 11 25.26 -21.45 -11.39
N TYR A 12 25.24 -20.48 -10.49
CA TYR A 12 24.19 -20.39 -9.48
C TYR A 12 22.91 -20.03 -10.22
N GLU A 13 22.23 -21.04 -10.77
CA GLU A 13 20.81 -20.93 -11.04
C GLU A 13 20.13 -20.71 -9.69
N CYS A 14 19.92 -19.44 -9.30
CA CYS A 14 18.85 -19.10 -8.38
C CYS A 14 17.56 -19.51 -9.07
N LYS A 15 17.18 -20.79 -8.91
CA LYS A 15 15.82 -21.24 -9.14
C LYS A 15 14.98 -20.54 -8.09
N THR A 16 14.54 -19.34 -8.46
CA THR A 16 13.54 -18.56 -7.78
C THR A 16 12.23 -19.33 -7.86
N ASN A 17 12.13 -20.42 -7.09
CA ASN A 17 10.85 -20.90 -6.59
C ASN A 17 10.41 -19.84 -5.58
N LEU A 18 9.89 -18.72 -6.10
CA LEU A 18 9.01 -17.84 -5.35
C LEU A 18 7.72 -18.64 -5.11
N GLN A 19 7.82 -19.61 -4.22
CA GLN A 19 6.67 -20.13 -3.51
C GLN A 19 6.12 -18.90 -2.79
N MET A 20 5.11 -18.25 -3.37
CA MET A 20 4.42 -17.14 -2.73
C MET A 20 3.97 -17.66 -1.38
N ILE A 21 4.71 -17.32 -0.33
CA ILE A 21 4.22 -17.51 1.03
C ILE A 21 2.90 -16.74 1.05
N PRO A 22 1.75 -17.41 1.26
CA PRO A 22 0.47 -16.73 1.26
C PRO A 22 0.61 -15.59 2.26
N ASN A 23 0.41 -14.36 1.79
CA ASN A 23 0.45 -13.23 2.71
C ASN A 23 -0.63 -13.49 3.76
N LYS A 24 -0.25 -13.47 5.04
CA LYS A 24 -1.18 -13.75 6.14
C LYS A 24 -2.39 -12.82 6.13
N TYR A 25 -2.24 -11.65 5.48
CA TYR A 25 -3.25 -10.62 5.40
C TYR A 25 -3.53 -10.24 3.94
N THR A 26 -4.81 -10.00 3.62
CA THR A 26 -5.23 -9.42 2.33
C THR A 26 -4.73 -7.97 2.19
N ALA A 27 -4.78 -7.40 0.99
CA ALA A 27 -4.51 -5.97 0.80
C ALA A 27 -5.42 -5.07 1.66
N LEU A 28 -6.70 -5.43 1.77
CA LEU A 28 -7.65 -4.71 2.62
C LEU A 28 -7.25 -4.76 4.10
N GLU A 29 -6.95 -5.96 4.61
CA GLU A 29 -6.52 -6.13 6.00
C GLU A 29 -5.23 -5.36 6.28
N ARG A 30 -4.28 -5.37 5.33
CA ARG A 30 -3.04 -4.60 5.46
C ARG A 30 -3.31 -3.10 5.53
N LEU A 31 -4.22 -2.60 4.71
CA LEU A 31 -4.64 -1.19 4.72
C LEU A 31 -5.24 -0.81 6.07
N GLN A 32 -6.17 -1.62 6.56
CA GLN A 32 -6.88 -1.34 7.80
C GLN A 32 -5.99 -1.51 9.03
N LEU A 33 -5.09 -2.50 9.06
CA LEU A 33 -4.32 -2.82 10.26
C LEU A 33 -3.01 -2.05 10.39
N PHE A 34 -2.31 -1.78 9.29
CA PHE A 34 -0.91 -1.38 9.35
C PHE A 34 -0.57 -0.12 8.56
N LYS A 35 -1.49 0.41 7.74
CA LYS A 35 -1.20 1.53 6.85
C LYS A 35 -1.83 2.82 7.37
N PRO A 36 -1.05 3.73 8.00
CA PRO A 36 -1.52 5.08 8.32
C PRO A 36 -1.87 5.88 7.07
N VAL A 37 -1.17 5.59 5.97
CA VAL A 37 -1.30 6.31 4.71
C VAL A 37 -1.27 5.33 3.54
N ALA A 38 -2.05 5.63 2.50
CA ALA A 38 -2.10 4.90 1.24
C ALA A 38 -2.12 5.86 0.05
N SER A 39 -1.52 5.46 -1.07
CA SER A 39 -1.69 6.17 -2.34
C SER A 39 -2.91 5.62 -3.07
N PHE A 40 -3.41 6.39 -4.04
CA PHE A 40 -4.51 5.97 -4.91
C PHE A 40 -4.25 4.61 -5.60
N GLY A 41 -3.01 4.37 -6.03
CA GLY A 41 -2.61 3.09 -6.63
C GLY A 41 -2.71 1.90 -5.68
N VAL A 42 -2.44 2.09 -4.38
CA VAL A 42 -2.59 1.04 -3.36
C VAL A 42 -4.06 0.75 -3.11
N LEU A 43 -4.91 1.78 -3.04
CA LEU A 43 -6.36 1.63 -2.90
C LEU A 43 -6.96 0.88 -4.09
N LYS A 44 -6.54 1.24 -5.31
CA LYS A 44 -6.91 0.52 -6.55
C LYS A 44 -6.51 -0.96 -6.50
N ALA A 45 -5.28 -1.25 -6.09
CA ALA A 45 -4.79 -2.63 -6.00
C ALA A 45 -5.60 -3.45 -4.98
N ALA A 46 -5.94 -2.85 -3.84
CA ALA A 46 -6.76 -3.51 -2.83
C ALA A 46 -8.19 -3.81 -3.32
N LEU A 47 -8.82 -2.86 -4.03
CA LEU A 47 -10.13 -3.10 -4.65
C LEU A 47 -10.09 -4.27 -5.65
N ILE A 48 -9.06 -4.32 -6.50
CA ILE A 48 -8.87 -5.41 -7.46
C ILE A 48 -8.71 -6.75 -6.73
N GLU A 49 -7.92 -6.79 -5.65
CA GLU A 49 -7.71 -8.02 -4.87
C GLU A 49 -9.03 -8.49 -4.23
N GLU A 50 -9.83 -7.60 -3.65
CA GLU A 50 -11.15 -7.95 -3.08
C GLU A 50 -12.13 -8.52 -4.12
N ILE A 51 -12.10 -8.00 -5.35
CA ILE A 51 -12.88 -8.55 -6.48
C ILE A 51 -12.37 -9.93 -6.86
N GLN A 52 -11.05 -10.12 -6.96
CA GLN A 52 -10.43 -11.40 -7.33
C GLN A 52 -10.65 -12.50 -6.29
N LEU A 53 -10.69 -12.14 -5.01
CA LEU A 53 -11.02 -13.06 -3.92
C LEU A 53 -12.52 -13.39 -3.84
N GLY A 54 -13.37 -12.68 -4.59
CA GLY A 54 -14.82 -12.87 -4.57
C GLY A 54 -15.53 -12.24 -3.36
N ASN A 55 -14.82 -11.41 -2.58
CA ASN A 55 -15.39 -10.69 -1.43
C ASN A 55 -16.27 -9.52 -1.88
N ARG A 56 -16.10 -9.06 -3.14
CA ARG A 56 -16.88 -7.99 -3.75
C ARG A 56 -17.33 -8.38 -5.15
N LEU A 57 -18.52 -7.91 -5.53
CA LEU A 57 -19.01 -8.06 -6.90
C LEU A 57 -18.05 -7.37 -7.88
N PRO A 58 -17.84 -7.93 -9.09
CA PRO A 58 -17.05 -7.28 -10.12
C PRO A 58 -17.63 -5.90 -10.44
N VAL A 59 -16.84 -4.87 -10.18
CA VAL A 59 -17.16 -3.49 -10.53
C VAL A 59 -16.11 -2.96 -11.49
N GLU A 60 -16.49 -2.02 -12.35
CA GLU A 60 -15.54 -1.33 -13.20
C GLU A 60 -14.51 -0.59 -12.35
N ILE A 61 -13.23 -0.71 -12.71
CA ILE A 61 -12.15 -0.01 -12.02
C ILE A 61 -12.06 1.43 -12.52
N SER A 62 -13.01 2.26 -12.07
CA SER A 62 -13.08 3.70 -12.31
C SER A 62 -12.57 4.50 -11.11
N THR A 63 -12.25 5.77 -11.33
CA THR A 63 -11.81 6.68 -10.26
C THR A 63 -12.84 6.77 -9.13
N ASP A 64 -14.11 6.93 -9.48
CA ASP A 64 -15.19 7.08 -8.51
C ASP A 64 -15.38 5.82 -7.65
N ASN A 65 -15.26 4.64 -8.26
CA ASN A 65 -15.37 3.38 -7.52
C ASN A 65 -14.19 3.16 -6.57
N ILE A 66 -12.98 3.61 -6.94
CA ILE A 66 -11.80 3.56 -6.05
C ILE A 66 -11.98 4.53 -4.88
N ILE A 67 -12.51 5.73 -5.13
CA ILE A 67 -12.82 6.72 -4.08
C ILE A 67 -13.89 6.17 -3.14
N ALA A 68 -14.99 5.63 -3.68
CA ALA A 68 -16.05 5.03 -2.89
C ALA A 68 -15.52 3.88 -2.02
N PHE A 69 -14.68 3.01 -2.59
CA PHE A 69 -14.00 1.96 -1.85
C PHE A 69 -13.12 2.53 -0.73
N ALA A 70 -12.31 3.55 -1.00
CA ALA A 70 -11.44 4.17 0.00
C ALA A 70 -12.25 4.69 1.20
N ILE A 71 -13.33 5.43 0.93
CA ILE A 71 -14.23 5.98 1.96
C ILE A 71 -14.87 4.85 2.78
N GLU A 72 -15.35 3.80 2.11
CA GLU A 72 -15.97 2.65 2.76
C GLU A 72 -15.04 1.95 3.77
N ILE A 73 -13.75 1.84 3.41
CA ILE A 73 -12.75 1.21 4.27
C ILE A 73 -12.12 2.18 5.29
N GLY A 74 -12.59 3.42 5.33
CA GLY A 74 -12.22 4.42 6.33
C GLY A 74 -11.05 5.33 5.94
N PHE A 75 -10.71 5.40 4.65
CA PHE A 75 -9.67 6.28 4.14
C PHE A 75 -10.25 7.58 3.56
N GLU A 76 -9.64 8.71 3.91
CA GLU A 76 -9.99 10.04 3.40
C GLU A 76 -8.79 10.71 2.75
N LYS A 77 -9.03 11.58 1.76
CA LYS A 77 -7.95 12.29 1.06
C LYS A 77 -7.29 13.29 2.01
N CYS A 78 -5.97 13.35 1.97
CA CYS A 78 -5.20 14.41 2.62
C CYS A 78 -5.67 15.79 2.14
N GLU A 79 -5.87 16.72 3.07
CA GLU A 79 -6.37 18.07 2.76
C GLU A 79 -5.26 19.06 2.35
N SER A 80 -3.99 18.64 2.37
CA SER A 80 -2.87 19.45 1.87
C SER A 80 -2.92 19.55 0.34
N GLU A 81 -2.78 20.77 -0.20
CA GLU A 81 -2.99 21.09 -1.63
C GLU A 81 -2.17 20.21 -2.60
N ASP A 82 -0.92 19.90 -2.25
CA ASP A 82 -0.01 19.09 -3.07
C ASP A 82 0.11 17.62 -2.63
N CYS A 83 -0.94 17.06 -2.00
CA CYS A 83 -0.91 15.68 -1.51
C CYS A 83 -2.01 14.81 -2.12
N ASP A 84 -1.60 13.75 -2.83
CA ASP A 84 -2.50 12.72 -3.36
C ASP A 84 -2.57 11.45 -2.51
N LEU A 85 -2.17 11.57 -1.24
CA LEU A 85 -2.25 10.48 -0.28
C LEU A 85 -3.58 10.48 0.47
N TRP A 86 -3.92 9.32 0.98
CA TRP A 86 -5.13 9.06 1.75
C TRP A 86 -4.72 8.54 3.13
N PHE A 87 -5.35 9.05 4.18
CA PHE A 87 -5.09 8.62 5.55
C PHE A 87 -6.28 7.83 6.10
N ASN A 88 -6.04 6.98 7.10
CA ASN A 88 -7.11 6.22 7.75
C ASN A 88 -7.84 7.11 8.78
N ALA A 89 -8.93 7.74 8.35
CA ALA A 89 -9.76 8.59 9.19
C ALA A 89 -10.44 7.81 10.32
N ARG A 90 -10.85 6.56 10.06
CA ARG A 90 -11.52 5.71 11.06
C ARG A 90 -10.63 5.41 12.27
N LYS A 91 -9.31 5.36 12.06
CA LYS A 91 -8.32 5.13 13.12
C LYS A 91 -7.70 6.42 13.65
N GLU A 92 -8.18 7.58 13.21
CA GLU A 92 -7.63 8.89 13.58
C GLU A 92 -6.13 9.01 13.24
N TRP A 93 -5.69 8.36 12.15
CA TRP A 93 -4.31 8.39 11.66
C TRP A 93 -4.03 9.61 10.79
N PHE A 94 -4.37 10.77 11.32
CA PHE A 94 -4.14 12.08 10.72
C PHE A 94 -3.76 13.09 11.79
N MET A 95 -3.24 14.24 11.36
CA MET A 95 -3.06 15.40 12.24
C MET A 95 -3.91 16.54 11.74
N ILE A 96 -4.32 17.42 12.66
CA ILE A 96 -4.95 18.69 12.32
C ILE A 96 -3.86 19.76 12.39
N ASP A 97 -3.60 20.42 11.26
CA ASP A 97 -2.65 21.51 11.15
C ASP A 97 -3.29 22.63 10.33
N GLU A 98 -3.29 23.85 10.85
CA GLU A 98 -3.96 25.01 10.23
C GLU A 98 -5.45 24.76 9.86
N GLY A 99 -6.12 23.90 10.62
CA GLY A 99 -7.51 23.50 10.35
C GLY A 99 -7.69 22.45 9.25
N GLN A 100 -6.60 21.97 8.65
CA GLN A 100 -6.59 20.89 7.65
C GLN A 100 -6.26 19.55 8.30
N ARG A 101 -6.96 18.48 7.89
CA ARG A 101 -6.61 17.09 8.21
C ARG A 101 -5.55 16.60 7.25
N ILE A 102 -4.31 16.53 7.74
CA ILE A 102 -3.15 16.16 6.95
C ILE A 102 -2.68 14.74 7.29
N CYS A 103 -2.19 14.02 6.28
CA CYS A 103 -1.64 12.68 6.47
C CYS A 103 -0.29 12.72 7.19
N ARG A 104 0.16 11.56 7.69
CA ARG A 104 1.46 11.40 8.36
C ARG A 104 2.64 11.96 7.57
N MET A 105 2.65 11.78 6.24
CA MET A 105 3.75 12.27 5.40
C MET A 105 3.81 13.80 5.39
N CYS A 106 2.67 14.47 5.24
CA CYS A 106 2.58 15.93 5.29
C CYS A 106 2.97 16.45 6.68
N ALA A 107 2.53 15.80 7.75
CA ALA A 107 2.89 16.16 9.11
C ALA A 107 4.42 16.15 9.31
N VAL A 108 5.09 15.07 8.93
CA VAL A 108 6.55 14.94 9.03
C VAL A 108 7.27 15.99 8.17
N LEU A 109 6.79 16.28 6.96
CA LEU A 109 7.37 17.32 6.10
C LEU A 109 7.24 18.73 6.68
N ARG A 110 6.20 18.98 7.49
CA ARG A 110 6.00 20.23 8.23
C ARG A 110 6.73 20.27 9.59
N GLY A 111 7.47 19.21 9.93
CA GLY A 111 8.20 19.12 11.20
C GLY A 111 7.33 18.78 12.41
N LEU A 112 6.14 18.22 12.17
CA LEU A 112 5.24 17.75 13.22
C LEU A 112 5.57 16.29 13.59
N GLU A 113 5.25 15.89 14.82
CA GLU A 113 5.47 14.54 15.33
C GLU A 113 4.13 13.79 15.51
N PRO A 114 3.68 13.01 14.51
CA PRO A 114 2.48 12.19 14.63
C PRO A 114 2.71 10.97 15.54
N GLU A 115 1.81 10.75 16.50
CA GLU A 115 1.93 9.71 17.53
C GLU A 115 1.44 8.30 17.10
N PHE A 116 1.18 8.07 15.81
CA PHE A 116 0.51 6.87 15.27
C PHE A 116 1.27 6.08 14.18
#